data_AF-A0AAV5STI8-F1
#
_entry.id   AF-A0AAV5STI8-F1
#
_cell.length_a   1.000
_cell.length_b   1.000
_cell.length_c   1.000
_cell.angle_alpha   90.00
_cell.angle_beta   90.00
_cell.angle_gamma   90.00
#
_symmetry.space_group_name_H-M   'P 1'
#
loop_
_entity.id
_entity.type
_entity.pdbx_description
1 polymer ?
#
loop_
_entity_poly.entity_id
_entity_poly.type
_entity_poly.pdbx_seq_one_letter_code
_entity_poly.pdbx_strand_id
1 'polypeptide(L)'
;MRQCVLYGIFSQSGFDVTRNPSAPPPPFTECVRGLRELSREELNDFGEEYAKGWFYSTYGIQTTIFLKYLTNKFLANGGKFVQRELQKMEDLNEEFDVVINCSGLGARKLVGDEKLIPSRGQVVR
;
A
#
# COMPACT_ATOMS: atom_id res chain seq x y z
N MET A 1 -6.70 13.80 14.71
CA MET A 1 -7.44 12.96 13.75
C MET A 1 -8.13 13.73 12.61
N ARG A 2 -8.74 14.90 12.83
CA ARG A 2 -9.47 15.64 11.75
C ARG A 2 -8.62 15.98 10.52
N GLN A 3 -7.34 16.27 10.70
CA GLN A 3 -6.43 16.64 9.60
C GLN A 3 -6.02 15.44 8.72
N CYS A 4 -5.97 14.22 9.27
CA CYS A 4 -5.60 13.01 8.52
C CYS A 4 -6.65 12.64 7.46
N VAL A 5 -7.93 12.83 7.79
CA VAL A 5 -9.06 12.54 6.87
C VAL A 5 -9.01 13.44 5.64
N LEU A 6 -8.60 14.70 5.80
CA LEU A 6 -8.42 15.63 4.67
C LEU A 6 -7.31 15.18 3.70
N TYR A 7 -6.39 14.33 4.16
CA TYR A 7 -5.34 13.73 3.34
C TYR A 7 -5.71 12.33 2.83
N GLY A 8 -6.97 11.92 3.00
CA GLY A 8 -7.45 10.60 2.58
C GLY A 8 -6.99 9.46 3.50
N ILE A 9 -6.49 9.76 4.71
CA ILE A 9 -6.09 8.76 5.70
C ILE A 9 -7.20 8.63 6.74
N PHE A 10 -7.74 7.43 6.92
CA PHE A 10 -8.85 7.18 7.84
C PHE A 10 -8.63 5.90 8.64
N SER A 11 -9.10 5.90 9.89
CA SER A 11 -9.10 4.69 10.72
C SER A 11 -10.20 3.76 10.24
N GLN A 12 -9.89 2.47 10.13
CA GLN A 12 -10.86 1.43 9.81
C GLN A 12 -10.60 0.20 10.67
N SER A 13 -11.67 -0.44 11.13
CA SER A 13 -11.59 -1.77 11.72
C SER A 13 -11.95 -2.80 10.67
N GLY A 14 -11.36 -3.99 10.79
CA GLY A 14 -11.60 -5.06 9.83
C GLY A 14 -11.34 -6.43 10.43
N PHE A 15 -11.69 -7.41 9.64
CA PHE A 15 -11.56 -8.82 9.94
C PHE A 15 -10.66 -9.46 8.88
N ASP A 16 -9.74 -10.30 9.33
CA ASP A 16 -8.95 -11.19 8.47
C ASP A 16 -9.36 -12.62 8.80
N VAL A 17 -9.96 -13.33 7.84
CA VAL A 17 -10.54 -14.67 8.05
C VAL A 17 -9.87 -15.69 7.13
N THR A 18 -9.68 -16.90 7.65
CA THR A 18 -8.97 -17.97 6.93
C THR A 18 -9.58 -19.33 7.19
N ARG A 19 -9.52 -20.18 6.15
CA ARG A 19 -9.92 -21.59 6.22
C ARG A 19 -8.83 -22.47 6.86
N ASN A 20 -7.63 -21.94 7.05
CA ASN A 20 -6.52 -22.67 7.66
C ASN A 20 -6.59 -22.60 9.20
N PRO A 21 -6.89 -23.71 9.91
CA PRO A 21 -7.00 -23.71 11.37
C PRO A 21 -5.65 -23.43 12.07
N SER A 22 -4.54 -23.74 11.40
CA SER A 22 -3.18 -23.57 11.94
C SER A 22 -2.55 -22.25 11.54
N ALA A 23 -3.32 -21.32 10.96
CA ALA A 23 -2.80 -20.02 10.56
C ALA A 23 -2.24 -19.25 11.79
N PRO A 24 -1.03 -18.69 11.70
CA PRO A 24 -0.49 -17.83 12.74
C PRO A 24 -1.22 -16.47 12.73
N PRO A 25 -1.12 -15.68 13.81
CA PRO A 25 -1.51 -14.28 13.79
C PRO A 25 -0.86 -13.52 12.63
N PRO A 26 -1.50 -12.46 12.11
CA PRO A 26 -0.93 -11.67 11.02
C PRO A 26 0.46 -11.12 11.39
N PRO A 27 1.43 -11.07 10.47
CA PRO A 27 2.82 -10.70 10.79
C PRO A 27 3.01 -9.23 11.22
N PHE A 28 1.98 -8.40 11.09
CA PHE A 28 1.98 -6.97 11.40
C PHE A 28 1.32 -6.64 12.75
N THR A 29 1.37 -7.57 13.71
CA THR A 29 0.68 -7.46 15.01
C THR A 29 0.99 -6.16 15.76
N GLU A 30 2.25 -5.71 15.73
CA GLU A 30 2.70 -4.51 16.43
C GLU A 30 2.27 -3.20 15.75
N CYS A 31 1.87 -3.27 14.48
CA CYS A 31 1.49 -2.11 13.67
C CYS A 31 -0.01 -1.80 13.74
N VAL A 32 -0.82 -2.67 14.35
CA VAL A 32 -2.28 -2.56 14.39
C VAL A 32 -2.79 -2.44 15.83
N ARG A 33 -3.99 -1.88 15.99
CA ARG A 33 -4.59 -1.64 17.30
C ARG A 33 -5.69 -2.66 17.57
N GLY A 34 -5.77 -3.13 18.82
CA GLY A 34 -6.85 -4.02 19.25
C GLY A 34 -6.85 -5.37 18.55
N LEU A 35 -5.67 -5.88 18.16
CA LEU A 35 -5.55 -7.21 17.58
C LEU A 35 -6.06 -8.26 18.57
N ARG A 36 -6.98 -9.10 18.11
CA ARG A 36 -7.46 -10.26 18.84
C ARG A 36 -7.90 -11.35 17.87
N GLU A 37 -7.86 -12.59 18.33
CA GLU A 37 -8.50 -13.69 17.62
C GLU A 37 -10.03 -13.56 17.72
N LEU A 38 -10.73 -13.99 16.68
CA LEU A 38 -12.19 -14.03 16.66
C LEU A 38 -12.71 -15.23 17.46
N SER A 39 -13.82 -15.01 18.16
CA SER A 39 -14.57 -16.11 18.76
C SER A 39 -15.23 -16.97 17.67
N ARG A 40 -15.65 -18.18 18.04
CA ARG A 40 -16.42 -19.05 17.13
C ARG A 40 -17.71 -18.39 16.66
N GLU A 41 -18.38 -17.63 17.54
CA GLU A 41 -19.60 -16.90 17.22
C GLU A 41 -19.36 -15.84 16.15
N GLU A 42 -18.33 -15.00 16.31
CA GLU A 42 -17.96 -13.98 15.31
C GLU A 42 -17.50 -14.57 13.98
N LEU A 43 -16.87 -15.75 13.99
CA LEU A 43 -16.46 -16.43 12.75
C LEU A 43 -17.66 -16.93 11.95
N ASN A 44 -18.73 -17.36 12.62
CA ASN A 44 -19.92 -17.89 11.96
C ASN A 44 -20.61 -16.83 11.09
N ASP A 45 -20.45 -15.54 11.40
CA ASP A 45 -20.96 -14.43 10.57
C ASP A 45 -20.33 -14.39 9.16
N PHE A 46 -19.14 -14.98 8.98
CA PHE A 46 -18.44 -15.04 7.69
C PHE A 46 -18.70 -16.35 6.93
N GLY A 47 -19.11 -17.40 7.62
CA GLY A 47 -19.35 -18.74 7.06
C GLY A 47 -18.64 -19.85 7.81
N GLU A 48 -19.25 -21.03 7.85
CA GLU A 48 -18.74 -22.20 8.58
C GLU A 48 -17.40 -22.73 8.03
N GLU A 49 -17.04 -22.39 6.79
CA GLU A 49 -15.78 -22.81 6.19
C GLU A 49 -14.55 -22.12 6.80
N TYR A 50 -14.74 -21.00 7.51
CA TYR A 50 -13.66 -20.25 8.12
C TYR A 50 -13.28 -20.84 9.47
N ALA A 51 -12.06 -21.36 9.53
CA ALA A 51 -11.56 -22.06 10.70
C ALA A 51 -11.02 -21.11 11.77
N LYS A 52 -10.50 -19.94 11.35
CA LYS A 52 -9.81 -18.96 12.21
C LYS A 52 -9.92 -17.55 11.65
N GLY A 53 -9.74 -16.53 12.48
CA GLY A 53 -9.65 -15.15 12.03
C GLY A 53 -9.25 -14.18 13.13
N TRP A 54 -8.97 -12.94 12.74
CA TRP A 54 -8.54 -11.87 13.63
C TRP A 54 -9.31 -10.58 13.37
N PHE A 55 -9.60 -9.87 14.44
CA PHE A 55 -10.08 -8.49 14.40
C PHE A 55 -8.93 -7.54 14.71
N TYR A 56 -8.86 -6.41 14.01
CA TYR A 56 -7.97 -5.30 14.36
C TYR A 56 -8.43 -3.99 13.73
N SER A 57 -7.94 -2.88 14.27
CA SER A 57 -8.06 -1.55 13.69
C SER A 57 -6.74 -1.10 13.06
N THR A 58 -6.82 -0.60 11.84
CA THR A 58 -5.70 -0.07 11.05
C THR A 58 -6.10 1.23 10.33
N TYR A 59 -5.26 1.71 9.42
CA TYR A 59 -5.54 2.89 8.58
C TYR A 59 -5.73 2.47 7.12
N GLY A 60 -6.80 2.98 6.52
CA GLY A 60 -6.98 2.99 5.08
C GLY A 60 -6.42 4.29 4.50
N ILE A 61 -5.91 4.22 3.27
CA ILE A 61 -5.46 5.39 2.51
C ILE A 61 -6.22 5.43 1.19
N GLN A 62 -6.94 6.52 0.95
CA GLN A 62 -7.52 6.81 -0.36
C GLN A 62 -6.44 7.44 -1.26
N THR A 63 -5.78 6.59 -2.03
CA THR A 63 -4.55 6.93 -2.77
C THR A 63 -4.70 8.16 -3.67
N THR A 64 -5.84 8.35 -4.34
CA THR A 64 -6.07 9.52 -5.20
C THR A 64 -6.01 10.85 -4.43
N ILE A 65 -6.55 10.90 -3.22
CA ILE A 65 -6.50 12.10 -2.37
C ILE A 65 -5.08 12.26 -1.80
N PHE A 66 -4.51 11.18 -1.30
CA PHE A 66 -3.20 11.24 -0.65
C PHE A 66 -2.09 11.64 -1.62
N LEU A 67 -2.08 11.11 -2.85
CA LEU A 67 -1.12 11.52 -3.88
C LEU A 67 -1.27 13.00 -4.25
N LYS A 68 -2.50 13.52 -4.36
CA LYS A 68 -2.72 14.97 -4.60
C LYS A 68 -2.13 15.82 -3.47
N TYR A 69 -2.30 15.40 -2.22
CA TYR A 69 -1.68 16.06 -1.07
C TYR A 69 -0.14 16.05 -1.16
N LEU A 70 0.48 14.89 -1.42
CA LEU A 70 1.93 14.77 -1.53
C LEU A 70 2.50 15.60 -2.69
N THR A 71 1.84 15.58 -3.85
CA THR A 71 2.19 16.39 -5.02
C THR A 71 2.17 17.89 -4.67
N ASN A 72 1.10 18.36 -4.04
CA ASN A 72 0.99 19.77 -3.64
C ASN A 72 2.07 20.15 -2.61
N LYS A 73 2.37 19.27 -1.65
CA LYS A 73 3.42 19.48 -0.65
C LYS A 73 4.80 19.56 -1.31
N PHE A 74 5.08 18.69 -2.28
CA PHE A 74 6.33 18.71 -3.04
C PHE A 74 6.51 20.02 -3.83
N LEU A 75 5.46 20.45 -4.55
CA LEU A 75 5.47 21.71 -5.31
C LEU A 75 5.64 22.93 -4.40
N ALA A 76 4.95 22.97 -3.26
CA ALA A 76 5.05 24.06 -2.29
C ALA A 76 6.46 24.19 -1.69
N ASN A 77 7.23 23.09 -1.65
CA ASN A 77 8.63 23.08 -1.23
C ASN A 77 9.62 23.35 -2.38
N GLY A 78 9.15 23.85 -3.53
CA GLY A 78 10.00 24.21 -4.67
C GLY A 78 10.33 23.06 -5.62
N GLY A 79 9.75 21.87 -5.40
CA GLY A 79 9.85 20.75 -6.34
C GLY A 79 9.24 21.08 -7.70
N LYS A 80 9.75 20.46 -8.76
CA LYS A 80 9.27 20.64 -10.13
C LYS A 80 8.83 19.30 -10.71
N PHE A 81 7.74 19.30 -11.47
CA PHE A 81 7.32 18.14 -12.25
C PHE A 81 7.72 18.32 -13.71
N VAL A 82 8.36 17.30 -14.27
CA VAL A 82 8.70 17.20 -15.68
C VAL A 82 8.07 15.92 -16.21
N GLN A 83 7.16 16.04 -17.17
CA GLN A 83 6.61 14.89 -17.86
C GLN A 83 7.59 14.47 -18.97
N ARG A 84 8.32 13.38 -18.73
CA ARG A 84 9.33 12.83 -19.63
C ARG A 84 9.34 11.31 -19.52
N GLU A 85 9.53 10.62 -20.64
CA GLU A 85 9.82 9.18 -20.65
C GLU A 85 11.34 8.98 -20.72
N LEU A 86 11.86 8.07 -19.89
CA LEU A 86 13.25 7.64 -19.90
C LEU A 86 13.30 6.21 -20.45
N GLN A 87 14.12 5.97 -21.48
CA GLN A 87 14.33 4.63 -22.01
C GLN A 87 15.43 3.90 -21.22
N LYS A 88 16.41 4.64 -20.72
CA LYS A 88 17.55 4.16 -19.95
C LYS A 88 18.03 5.23 -18.96
N MET A 89 18.79 4.84 -17.93
CA MET A 89 19.26 5.80 -16.92
C MET A 89 20.20 6.86 -17.49
N GLU A 90 20.96 6.51 -18.52
CA GLU A 90 21.90 7.41 -19.20
C GLU A 90 21.18 8.58 -19.88
N ASP A 91 19.87 8.50 -20.12
CA ASP A 91 19.09 9.62 -20.67
C ASP A 91 19.08 10.85 -19.74
N LEU A 92 19.37 10.65 -18.45
CA LEU A 92 19.52 11.73 -17.47
C LEU A 92 20.91 12.38 -17.48
N ASN A 93 21.95 11.75 -18.07
CA ASN A 93 23.33 12.25 -18.10
C ASN A 93 23.82 12.81 -16.75
N GLU A 94 24.77 13.76 -16.76
CA GLU A 94 25.22 14.55 -15.61
C GLU A 94 24.24 15.69 -15.25
N GLU A 95 22.95 15.59 -15.63
CA GLU A 95 21.94 16.64 -15.34
C GLU A 95 21.66 16.76 -13.84
N PHE A 96 21.84 15.68 -13.08
CA PHE A 96 21.55 15.61 -11.65
C PHE A 96 22.69 14.96 -10.88
N ASP A 97 23.04 15.50 -9.71
CA ASP A 97 24.06 14.92 -8.83
C ASP A 97 23.61 13.57 -8.22
N VAL A 98 22.30 13.43 -7.98
CA VAL A 98 21.70 12.26 -7.34
C VAL A 98 20.38 11.90 -8.02
N VAL A 99 20.22 10.61 -8.34
CA VAL A 99 18.98 10.07 -8.90
C VAL A 99 18.37 9.05 -7.95
N ILE A 100 17.10 9.24 -7.60
CA ILE A 100 16.31 8.27 -6.82
C ILE A 100 15.37 7.53 -7.77
N ASN A 101 15.65 6.26 -8.03
CA ASN A 101 14.83 5.44 -8.93
C ASN A 101 13.56 4.92 -8.23
N CYS A 102 12.42 5.55 -8.51
CA CYS A 102 11.09 5.14 -8.02
C CYS A 102 10.16 4.63 -9.17
N SER A 103 10.72 4.02 -10.22
CA SER A 103 9.97 3.65 -11.43
C SER A 103 9.07 2.41 -11.31
N GLY A 104 9.05 1.75 -10.14
CA GLY A 104 8.22 0.57 -9.89
C GLY A 104 8.49 -0.55 -10.90
N LEU A 105 7.45 -1.12 -11.51
CA LEU A 105 7.59 -2.14 -12.56
C LEU A 105 8.39 -1.65 -13.79
N GLY A 106 8.48 -0.33 -14.01
CA GLY A 106 9.27 0.27 -15.08
C GLY A 106 10.78 0.01 -14.93
N ALA A 107 11.26 -0.26 -13.71
CA ALA A 107 12.67 -0.56 -13.45
C ALA A 107 13.16 -1.80 -14.21
N ARG A 108 12.26 -2.76 -14.50
CA ARG A 108 12.59 -3.91 -15.35
C ARG A 108 13.13 -3.48 -16.72
N LYS A 109 12.54 -2.47 -17.35
CA LYS A 109 12.98 -1.92 -18.63
C LYS A 109 14.13 -0.91 -18.44
N LEU A 110 14.02 -0.04 -17.44
CA LEU A 110 14.93 1.10 -17.26
C LEU A 110 16.34 0.69 -16.80
N VAL A 111 16.44 -0.33 -15.94
CA VAL A 111 17.71 -0.80 -15.34
C VAL A 111 17.92 -2.31 -15.44
N GLY A 112 17.08 -3.02 -16.21
CA GLY A 112 17.24 -4.46 -16.43
C GLY A 112 16.94 -5.34 -15.21
N ASP A 113 16.10 -4.88 -14.26
CA ASP A 113 15.75 -5.69 -13.08
C ASP A 113 14.77 -6.82 -13.44
N GLU A 114 15.31 -7.98 -13.81
CA GLU A 114 14.55 -9.16 -14.20
C GLU A 114 13.77 -9.81 -13.05
N LYS A 115 14.12 -9.51 -11.79
CA LYS A 115 13.43 -10.03 -10.61
C LYS A 115 12.06 -9.40 -10.42
N LEU A 116 11.83 -8.22 -11.00
CA LEU A 116 10.53 -7.56 -10.97
C LEU A 116 9.57 -8.23 -11.95
N ILE A 117 8.57 -8.91 -11.41
CA ILE A 117 7.48 -9.55 -12.15
C ILE A 117 6.15 -8.87 -11.85
N PRO A 118 5.29 -8.64 -12.85
CA PRO A 118 3.97 -8.06 -12.62
C PRO A 118 3.03 -9.08 -11.95
N SER A 119 2.29 -8.64 -10.93
CA SER A 119 1.15 -9.37 -10.38
C SER A 119 -0.13 -8.59 -10.65
N ARG A 120 -1.08 -9.20 -11.35
CA ARG A 120 -2.30 -8.52 -11.81
C ARG A 120 -3.36 -8.53 -10.70
N GLY A 121 -3.70 -7.35 -10.20
CA GLY A 121 -4.88 -7.13 -9.36
C GLY A 121 -6.02 -6.49 -10.17
N GLN A 122 -7.24 -7.01 -10.04
CA GLN A 122 -8.45 -6.40 -10.61
C GLN A 122 -9.44 -6.11 -9.49
N VAL A 123 -9.96 -4.89 -9.47
CA VAL A 123 -10.96 -4.43 -8.50
C VAL A 123 -12.23 -4.03 -9.24
N VAL A 124 -13.38 -4.27 -8.61
CA VAL A 124 -14.66 -3.72 -9.05
C VAL A 124 -14.83 -2.35 -8.39
N ARG A 125 -15.34 -1.38 -9.13
CA ARG A 125 -15.65 -0.03 -8.65
C ARG A 125 -17.14 0.24 -8.73
#